data_AF-A0A382TBQ0-F1
#
_entry.id   AF-A0A382TBQ0-F1
#
_cell.length_a   1.000
_cell.length_b   1.000
_cell.length_c   1.000
_cell.angle_alpha   90.00
_cell.angle_beta   90.00
_cell.angle_gamma   90.00
#
_symmetry.space_group_name_H-M   'P 1'
#
loop_
_entity.id
_entity.type
_entity.pdbx_description
1 polymer ?
#
loop_
_entity_poly.entity_id
_entity_poly.type
_entity_poly.pdbx_seq_one_letter_code
_entity_poly.pdbx_strand_id
1 'polypeptide(L)' 'MIGALLESRTAVEKITGVVPPMITPFDDDGQIYEHGLVNVIDFLVERGVAGVFAIGSYGSFPLLENSERKQLAEMILRHI' A
#
# COMPACT_ATOMS: atom_id res chain seq x y z
N MET A 1 -0.49 14.72 -35.10
CA MET A 1 -0.05 13.46 -34.46
C MET A 1 0.90 13.63 -33.27
N ILE A 2 1.09 14.84 -32.72
CA ILE A 2 1.88 15.03 -31.48
C ILE A 2 0.96 15.10 -30.24
N GLY A 3 -0.29 15.55 -30.40
CA GLY A 3 -1.28 15.66 -29.31
C GLY A 3 -1.68 14.33 -28.67
N ALA A 4 -1.96 13.30 -29.47
CA ALA A 4 -2.37 11.97 -28.97
C ALA A 4 -1.25 11.27 -28.15
N LEU A 5 0.02 11.56 -28.43
CA LEU A 5 1.14 11.00 -27.68
C LEU A 5 1.30 11.67 -26.30
N LEU A 6 0.95 12.95 -26.18
CA LEU A 6 0.99 13.70 -24.92
C LEU A 6 -0.16 13.30 -23.98
N GLU A 7 -1.37 13.07 -24.52
CA GLU A 7 -2.50 12.56 -23.73
C GLU A 7 -2.24 11.16 -23.15
N SER A 8 -1.48 10.32 -23.87
CA SER A 8 -1.11 8.98 -23.38
C SER A 8 -0.19 8.99 -22.15
N ARG A 9 0.53 10.10 -21.89
CA ARG A 9 1.41 10.24 -20.72
C ARG A 9 0.71 10.76 -19.47
N THR A 10 -0.55 11.17 -19.59
CA THR A 10 -1.35 11.74 -18.49
C THR A 10 -2.60 10.92 -18.17
N ALA A 11 -2.96 9.96 -19.01
CA ALA A 11 -4.06 9.06 -18.76
C ALA A 11 -3.67 8.02 -17.70
N VAL A 12 -3.76 8.40 -16.42
CA VAL A 12 -3.79 7.44 -15.32
C VAL A 12 -5.09 6.66 -15.48
N GLU A 13 -4.99 5.34 -15.68
CA GLU A 13 -6.18 4.50 -15.65
C GLU A 13 -6.91 4.73 -14.33
N LYS A 14 -8.21 5.00 -14.43
CA LYS A 14 -9.02 5.27 -13.25
C LYS A 14 -9.04 4.02 -12.37
N ILE A 15 -8.56 4.13 -11.14
CA ILE A 15 -8.69 3.05 -10.15
C ILE A 15 -10.19 2.86 -9.87
N THR A 16 -10.68 1.63 -10.07
CA THR A 16 -12.08 1.25 -9.84
C THR A 16 -12.13 0.05 -8.88
N GLY A 17 -13.24 -0.10 -8.15
CA GLY A 17 -13.39 -1.13 -7.12
C GLY A 17 -13.05 -0.62 -5.70
N VAL A 18 -12.90 -1.56 -4.77
CA VAL A 18 -12.66 -1.24 -3.34
C VAL A 18 -11.16 -1.18 -3.08
N VAL A 19 -10.70 -0.08 -2.49
CA VAL A 19 -9.29 0.13 -2.09
C VAL A 19 -9.27 0.52 -0.60
N PRO A 20 -9.22 -0.45 0.33
CA PRO A 20 -9.32 -0.15 1.75
C PRO A 20 -8.00 0.42 2.28
N PRO A 21 -8.06 1.32 3.28
CA PRO A 21 -6.88 1.65 4.08
C PRO A 21 -6.45 0.41 4.87
N MET A 22 -5.19 0.02 4.74
CA MET A 22 -4.64 -1.07 5.56
C MET A 22 -3.92 -0.53 6.79
N ILE A 23 -3.94 -1.33 7.86
CA ILE A 23 -3.16 -1.06 9.07
C ILE A 23 -1.72 -1.53 8.88
N THR A 24 -0.80 -0.94 9.66
CA THR A 24 0.57 -1.44 9.82
C THR A 24 0.66 -2.15 11.16
N PRO A 25 0.87 -3.47 11.20
CA PRO A 25 1.06 -4.20 12.45
C PRO A 25 2.45 -3.94 13.05
N PHE A 26 2.49 -3.83 14.37
CA PHE A 26 3.72 -3.70 15.15
C PHE A 26 3.76 -4.79 16.22
N ASP A 27 4.96 -5.17 16.65
CA ASP A 27 5.16 -6.04 17.81
C ASP A 27 5.14 -5.26 19.14
N ASP A 28 5.33 -5.96 20.24
CA ASP A 28 5.30 -5.38 21.60
C ASP A 28 6.45 -4.37 21.84
N ASP A 29 7.53 -4.44 21.04
CA ASP A 29 8.65 -3.50 21.06
C ASP A 29 8.45 -2.33 20.06
N GLY A 30 7.29 -2.26 19.42
CA GLY A 30 6.94 -1.23 18.44
C GLY A 30 7.64 -1.38 17.09
N GLN A 31 8.29 -2.51 16.83
CA GLN A 31 8.92 -2.77 15.53
C GLN A 31 7.88 -3.29 14.53
N ILE A 32 8.15 -3.11 13.23
CA ILE A 32 7.26 -3.61 12.17
C ILE A 32 7.10 -5.13 12.30
N TYR A 33 5.87 -5.58 12.49
CA TYR A 33 5.56 -7.01 12.57
C TYR A 33 5.27 -7.59 11.18
N GLU A 34 6.31 -8.12 10.54
CA GLU A 34 6.29 -8.60 9.15
C GLU A 34 5.22 -9.67 8.89
N HIS A 35 5.13 -10.69 9.74
CA HIS A 35 4.14 -11.75 9.56
C HIS A 35 2.70 -11.23 9.71
N GLY A 36 2.49 -10.28 10.61
CA GLY A 36 1.20 -9.60 10.74
C GLY A 36 0.86 -8.80 9.48
N LEU A 37 1.85 -8.09 8.92
CA LEU A 37 1.68 -7.31 7.69
C LEU A 37 1.24 -8.23 6.53
N VAL A 38 1.91 -9.36 6.35
CA VAL A 38 1.56 -10.39 5.35
C VAL A 38 0.12 -10.88 5.55
N ASN A 39 -0.26 -11.25 6.77
CA ASN A 39 -1.62 -11.72 7.07
C ASN A 39 -2.70 -10.68 6.71
N VAL A 40 -2.42 -9.39 6.96
CA VAL A 40 -3.36 -8.30 6.60
C VAL A 40 -3.49 -8.19 5.08
N ILE A 41 -2.38 -8.27 4.35
CA ILE A 41 -2.39 -8.20 2.89
C ILE A 41 -3.15 -9.40 2.31
N ASP A 42 -2.82 -10.62 2.73
CA ASP A 42 -3.46 -11.84 2.25
C ASP A 42 -4.97 -11.81 2.49
N PHE A 43 -5.39 -11.42 3.70
CA PHE A 43 -6.80 -11.27 4.04
C PHE A 43 -7.55 -10.32 3.08
N LEU A 44 -6.92 -9.20 2.71
CA LEU A 44 -7.53 -8.21 1.82
C LEU A 44 -7.54 -8.70 0.37
N VAL A 45 -6.43 -9.27 -0.10
CA VAL A 45 -6.28 -9.81 -1.46
C VAL A 45 -7.26 -10.95 -1.71
N GLU A 46 -7.39 -11.90 -0.77
CA GLU A 46 -8.35 -13.02 -0.85
C GLU A 46 -9.82 -12.55 -0.96
N ARG A 47 -10.13 -11.33 -0.51
CA ARG A 47 -11.47 -10.72 -0.59
C ARG A 47 -11.72 -9.96 -1.90
N GLY A 48 -10.76 -9.97 -2.82
CA GLY A 48 -10.91 -9.38 -4.15
C GLY A 48 -10.94 -7.85 -4.15
N VAL A 49 -10.20 -7.21 -3.24
CA VAL A 49 -10.01 -5.74 -3.29
C VAL A 49 -9.25 -5.36 -4.56
N ALA A 50 -9.56 -4.18 -5.11
CA ALA A 50 -8.90 -3.69 -6.33
C ALA A 50 -7.47 -3.17 -6.08
N GLY A 51 -7.11 -2.99 -4.82
CA GLY A 51 -5.80 -2.54 -4.36
C GLY A 51 -5.87 -2.23 -2.87
N VAL A 52 -4.77 -1.74 -2.30
CA VAL A 52 -4.71 -1.31 -0.90
C VAL A 52 -4.20 0.12 -0.80
N PHE A 53 -4.76 0.90 0.12
CA PHE A 53 -4.22 2.20 0.48
C PHE A 53 -3.23 2.01 1.63
N ALA A 54 -1.98 1.76 1.25
CA ALA A 54 -0.88 1.43 2.15
C ALA A 54 -0.26 2.66 2.82
N ILE A 55 0.20 2.51 4.07
CA ILE A 55 0.99 3.51 4.81
C ILE A 55 0.32 4.90 4.80
N GLY A 56 -1.01 4.91 4.96
CA GLY A 56 -1.79 6.12 5.18
C GLY A 56 -1.86 6.50 6.66
N SER A 57 -2.82 7.36 7.03
CA SER A 57 -3.10 7.65 8.44
C SER A 57 -3.44 6.40 9.25
N TYR A 58 -4.24 5.49 8.69
CA TYR A 58 -4.55 4.18 9.29
C TYR A 58 -3.37 3.19 9.29
N GLY A 59 -2.38 3.42 8.40
CA GLY A 59 -1.11 2.68 8.38
C GLY A 59 -0.03 3.34 9.24
N SER A 60 -0.41 4.25 10.14
CA SER A 60 0.49 4.94 11.08
C SER A 60 1.56 5.84 10.44
N PHE A 61 1.36 6.32 9.20
CA PHE A 61 2.35 7.18 8.51
C PHE A 61 2.96 8.31 9.35
N PRO A 62 2.18 9.11 10.11
CA PRO A 62 2.74 10.23 10.89
C PRO A 62 3.63 9.78 12.05
N LEU A 63 3.53 8.51 12.45
CA LEU A 63 4.26 7.92 13.59
C LEU A 63 5.53 7.19 13.15
N LEU A 64 5.72 7.01 11.84
CA LEU A 64 6.84 6.27 11.26
C LEU A 64 7.95 7.21 10.80
N GLU A 65 9.20 6.76 11.00
CA GLU A 65 10.37 7.35 10.39
C GLU A 65 10.41 7.10 8.87
N ASN A 66 11.17 7.92 8.14
CA ASN A 66 11.28 7.77 6.69
C ASN A 66 11.87 6.41 6.26
N SER A 67 12.78 5.86 7.06
CA SER A 67 13.35 4.52 6.83
C SER A 67 12.29 3.43 6.96
N GLU A 68 11.43 3.51 7.97
CA GLU A 68 10.36 2.53 8.21
C GLU A 68 9.30 2.62 7.13
N ARG A 69 8.93 3.82 6.69
CA ARG A 69 8.01 4.03 5.55
C ARG A 69 8.54 3.36 4.28
N LYS A 70 9.85 3.51 4.01
CA LYS A 70 10.50 2.87 2.86
C LYS A 70 10.51 1.35 3.00
N GLN A 71 10.90 0.84 4.16
CA GLN A 71 10.91 -0.60 4.46
C GLN A 71 9.51 -1.22 4.26
N LEU A 72 8.47 -0.61 4.81
CA LEU A 72 7.08 -1.05 4.63
C LEU A 72 6.66 -1.04 3.17
N ALA A 73 6.96 0.04 2.44
CA ALA A 73 6.59 0.13 1.03
C ALA A 73 7.26 -1.00 0.22
N GLU A 74 8.53 -1.28 0.48
CA GLU A 74 9.25 -2.37 -0.16
C GLU A 74 8.71 -3.76 0.23
N MET A 75 8.34 -3.97 1.49
CA MET A 75 7.73 -5.23 1.95
C MET A 75 6.38 -5.47 1.29
N ILE A 76 5.52 -4.46 1.24
CA ILE A 76 4.19 -4.53 0.62
C ILE A 76 4.33 -4.81 -0.89
N LEU A 77 5.20 -4.09 -1.58
CA LEU A 77 5.42 -4.28 -3.03
C LEU A 77 6.04 -5.65 -3.38
N ARG A 78 6.79 -6.28 -2.46
CA ARG A 78 7.33 -7.63 -2.67
C ARG A 78 6.28 -8.71 -2.52
N HIS A 79 5.19 -8.44 -1.79
CA HIS A 79 4.21 -9.44 -1.39
C HIS A 79 2.93 -9.44 -2.24
N ILE A 80 2.53 -8.28 -2.77
CA ILE A 80 1.37 -8.13 -3.66
C ILE A 80 1.67 -8.60 -5.08
#